data_AF-A0A7C5W3G2-F1
#
_entry.id   AF-A0A7C5W3G2-F1
#
_cell.length_a   1.000
_cell.length_b   1.000
_cell.length_c   1.000
_cell.angle_alpha   90.00
_cell.angle_beta   90.00
_cell.angle_gamma   90.00
#
_symmetry.space_group_name_H-M   'P 1'
#
loop_
_entity.id
_entity.type
_entity.pdbx_description
1 polymer ?
#
loop_
_entity_poly.entity_id
_entity_poly.type
_entity_poly.pdbx_seq_one_letter_code
_entity_poly.pdbx_strand_id
1 'polypeptide(L)'
;MHILFAATAVFLSVSADAAPDAGALEPEVRDALCAAVQGGAQANVYFVFLGSRARGKIVKAAPGGLTVNTSGYDADISWKDVSPEQLAAAAAEAVNTAPELMKVARFYAALALKEKAEITANRALAADRTLEAEVDAFIASLQPEAPKSDAASMIKVLAPEKRVVERKIPLRVNHEGRPLPPMPPITQPVMFDTPEADAIMSSMQIFPPNSHWNTDISKLPVLPNSEALCRSLARGETGRAATEFTFIIVPPNQPRVQVEFTPYPGECDKEPYPLPDNTPIENWADQFTGTGDRHTAALDPVNMKLYELYHAYRTPTGWKGFGCIWNLASNRTRRKGWTSSDAAGLPILPALIRYDECERGMVEHAMRVCVPITRNECIYPATHATNTGTSPDLPAMGQRYRLKADANISGFSKHARAVALGLQKYGMFVADNGDELAICATADKRLSLRDIRRLKKTDFEAVDTSPLPIPKD
;
A
#
# COMPACT_ATOMS: atom_id res chain seq x y z
N MET A 1 24.41 62.83 35.62
CA MET A 1 24.66 63.00 34.18
C MET A 1 24.60 61.61 33.55
N HIS A 2 23.50 61.34 32.82
CA HIS A 2 23.21 60.24 31.85
C HIS A 2 23.36 58.76 32.31
N ILE A 3 22.25 57.97 32.46
CA ILE A 3 21.47 57.22 31.42
C ILE A 3 22.29 56.00 30.92
N LEU A 4 21.91 54.70 30.88
CA LEU A 4 20.68 53.86 30.83
C LEU A 4 21.21 52.41 31.13
N PHE A 5 20.55 51.42 31.72
CA PHE A 5 19.32 50.73 31.30
C PHE A 5 18.82 49.85 32.46
N ALA A 6 17.51 49.90 32.69
CA ALA A 6 16.79 48.97 33.56
C ALA A 6 16.43 47.69 32.79
N ALA A 7 16.56 46.54 33.44
CA ALA A 7 15.86 45.31 33.09
C ALA A 7 15.33 44.68 34.38
N THR A 8 14.18 45.18 34.81
CA THR A 8 13.41 44.59 35.91
C THR A 8 12.67 43.38 35.36
N ALA A 9 13.14 42.17 35.70
CA ALA A 9 12.39 40.95 35.44
C ALA A 9 11.15 40.94 36.34
N VAL A 10 9.99 41.24 35.76
CA VAL A 10 8.69 40.98 36.38
C VAL A 10 8.39 39.50 36.17
N PHE A 11 8.50 38.71 37.24
CA PHE A 11 7.88 37.40 37.32
C PHE A 11 6.35 37.59 37.27
N LEU A 12 5.76 37.39 36.10
CA LEU A 12 4.35 37.11 35.97
C LEU A 12 4.19 35.58 35.98
N SER A 13 3.74 35.07 37.12
CA SER A 13 3.18 33.73 37.24
C SER A 13 1.96 33.64 36.31
N VAL A 14 2.15 33.08 35.12
CA VAL A 14 1.02 32.61 34.33
C VAL A 14 0.58 31.30 34.97
N SER A 15 -0.53 31.40 35.71
CA SER A 15 -1.41 30.28 36.02
C SER A 15 -1.47 29.34 34.83
N ALA A 16 -1.28 28.04 35.05
CA ALA A 16 -1.59 27.03 34.06
C ALA A 16 -3.11 27.05 33.82
N ASP A 17 -3.56 27.97 32.97
CA ASP A 17 -4.90 27.91 32.40
C ASP A 17 -5.01 26.55 31.74
N ALA A 18 -5.92 25.72 32.28
CA ALA A 18 -6.26 24.45 31.68
C ALA A 18 -6.53 24.69 30.20
N ALA A 19 -5.81 23.96 29.33
CA ALA A 19 -6.00 24.08 27.89
C ALA A 19 -7.51 24.03 27.58
N PRO A 20 -8.05 24.97 26.79
CA PRO A 20 -9.49 25.10 26.61
C PRO A 20 -10.08 23.80 26.08
N ASP A 21 -11.21 23.39 26.69
CA ASP A 21 -12.00 22.25 26.23
C ASP A 21 -12.46 22.49 24.78
N ALA A 22 -12.56 21.42 23.99
CA ALA A 22 -12.90 21.49 22.57
C ALA A 22 -14.21 22.26 22.33
N GLY A 23 -15.18 22.13 23.24
CA GLY A 23 -16.45 22.87 23.16
C GLY A 23 -16.30 24.40 23.19
N ALA A 24 -15.25 24.93 23.81
CA ALA A 24 -14.97 26.37 23.83
C ALA A 24 -14.34 26.88 22.53
N LEU A 25 -13.55 26.04 21.85
CA LEU A 25 -12.86 26.37 20.60
C LEU A 25 -13.71 26.09 19.35
N GLU A 26 -14.73 25.22 19.48
CA GLU A 26 -15.58 24.79 18.38
C GLU A 26 -16.26 25.97 17.63
N PRO A 27 -16.83 27.00 18.28
CA PRO A 27 -17.42 28.15 17.58
C PRO A 27 -16.39 28.91 16.74
N GLU A 28 -15.18 29.11 17.27
CA GLU A 28 -14.12 29.85 16.56
C GLU A 28 -13.68 29.11 15.29
N VAL A 29 -13.57 27.79 15.35
CA VAL A 29 -13.20 26.96 14.19
C VAL A 29 -14.35 26.90 13.16
N ARG A 30 -15.60 26.90 13.61
CA ARG A 30 -16.77 27.04 12.70
C ARG A 30 -16.74 28.37 11.97
N ASP A 31 -16.48 29.46 12.67
CA ASP A 31 -16.44 30.79 12.07
C ASP A 31 -15.29 30.90 11.06
N ALA A 32 -14.11 30.36 11.39
CA ALA A 32 -12.96 30.27 10.50
C ALA A 32 -13.29 29.52 9.20
N LEU A 33 -13.93 28.36 9.30
CA LEU A 33 -14.38 27.56 8.15
C LEU A 33 -15.43 28.32 7.33
N CYS A 34 -16.41 28.96 7.98
CA CYS A 34 -17.42 29.77 7.29
C CYS A 34 -16.81 30.91 6.50
N ALA A 35 -15.89 31.66 7.11
CA ALA A 35 -15.19 32.76 6.46
C ALA A 35 -14.35 32.28 5.26
N ALA A 36 -13.61 31.17 5.42
CA ALA A 36 -12.81 30.61 4.35
C ALA A 36 -13.66 30.15 3.15
N VAL A 37 -14.76 29.45 3.40
CA VAL A 37 -15.68 28.98 2.34
C VAL A 37 -16.38 30.16 1.66
N GLN A 38 -16.79 31.19 2.41
CA GLN A 38 -17.33 32.43 1.83
C GLN A 38 -16.30 33.17 0.97
N GLY A 39 -15.01 33.08 1.33
CA GLY A 39 -13.88 33.56 0.54
C GLY A 39 -13.52 32.69 -0.67
N GLY A 40 -14.27 31.62 -0.93
CA GLY A 40 -14.09 30.74 -2.09
C GLY A 40 -13.23 29.50 -1.84
N ALA A 41 -12.81 29.22 -0.61
CA ALA A 41 -12.11 27.99 -0.28
C ALA A 41 -13.03 26.77 -0.46
N GLN A 42 -12.47 25.69 -1.02
CA GLN A 42 -13.14 24.39 -1.13
C GLN A 42 -12.44 23.41 -0.18
N ALA A 43 -13.21 22.74 0.67
CA ALA A 43 -12.70 21.71 1.58
C ALA A 43 -13.50 20.41 1.43
N ASN A 44 -12.85 19.28 1.63
CA ASN A 44 -13.51 17.99 1.65
C ASN A 44 -14.01 17.69 3.06
N VAL A 45 -15.21 17.11 3.14
CA VAL A 45 -15.73 16.55 4.39
C VAL A 45 -16.18 15.11 4.15
N TYR A 46 -15.85 14.25 5.11
CA TYR A 46 -16.32 12.87 5.15
C TYR A 46 -17.49 12.80 6.12
N PHE A 47 -18.62 12.26 5.69
CA PHE A 47 -19.83 12.12 6.53
C PHE A 47 -20.47 10.76 6.32
N VAL A 48 -21.31 10.34 7.25
CA VAL A 48 -22.07 9.09 7.12
C VAL A 48 -23.42 9.43 6.50
N PHE A 49 -23.63 8.97 5.27
CA PHE A 49 -24.88 9.13 4.54
C PHE A 49 -25.53 7.75 4.36
N LEU A 50 -26.75 7.58 4.88
CA LEU A 50 -27.47 6.29 4.84
C LEU A 50 -26.65 5.10 5.37
N GLY A 51 -25.88 5.32 6.45
CA GLY A 51 -25.03 4.29 7.05
C GLY A 51 -23.72 3.99 6.32
N SER A 52 -23.44 4.67 5.20
CA SER A 52 -22.18 4.55 4.44
C SER A 52 -21.33 5.81 4.55
N ARG A 53 -20.01 5.66 4.65
CA ARG A 53 -19.09 6.81 4.66
C ARG A 53 -19.00 7.40 3.26
N ALA A 54 -19.52 8.61 3.08
CA ALA A 54 -19.45 9.40 1.85
C ALA A 54 -18.39 10.50 1.98
N ARG A 55 -17.78 10.87 0.84
CA ARG A 55 -16.92 12.04 0.71
C ARG A 55 -17.64 13.07 -0.16
N GLY A 56 -17.65 14.32 0.27
CA GLY A 56 -18.15 15.42 -0.55
C GLY A 56 -17.34 16.69 -0.38
N LYS A 57 -17.56 17.65 -1.29
CA LYS A 57 -16.95 18.98 -1.24
C LYS A 57 -17.89 19.97 -0.59
N ILE A 58 -17.42 20.71 0.40
CA ILE A 58 -18.17 21.83 0.97
C ILE A 58 -18.28 22.91 -0.11
N VAL A 59 -19.50 23.23 -0.50
CA VAL A 59 -19.82 24.30 -1.47
C VAL A 59 -20.42 25.53 -0.79
N LYS A 60 -20.91 25.39 0.46
CA LYS A 60 -21.39 26.49 1.30
C LYS A 60 -21.20 26.15 2.77
N ALA A 61 -20.85 27.15 3.58
CA ALA A 61 -20.82 27.06 5.04
C ALA A 61 -21.48 28.31 5.64
N ALA A 62 -22.39 28.11 6.59
CA ALA A 62 -23.15 29.17 7.23
C ALA A 62 -23.45 28.81 8.70
N PRO A 63 -23.92 29.75 9.54
CA PRO A 63 -24.25 29.47 10.94
C PRO A 63 -25.24 28.31 11.14
N GLY A 64 -26.07 27.98 10.14
CA GLY A 64 -27.02 26.86 10.19
C GLY A 64 -26.45 25.49 9.80
N GLY A 65 -25.30 25.42 9.13
CA GLY A 65 -24.71 24.16 8.67
C GLY A 65 -23.81 24.28 7.43
N LEU A 66 -23.55 23.13 6.81
CA LEU A 66 -22.77 22.97 5.58
C LEU A 66 -23.67 22.53 4.43
N THR A 67 -23.41 22.99 3.22
CA THR A 67 -23.89 22.35 1.99
C THR A 67 -22.72 21.62 1.36
N VAL A 68 -22.91 20.33 1.10
CA VAL A 68 -21.86 19.45 0.58
C VAL A 68 -22.31 18.86 -0.76
N ASN A 69 -21.49 19.05 -1.79
CA ASN A 69 -21.71 18.43 -3.09
C ASN A 69 -21.09 17.03 -3.12
N THR A 70 -21.93 16.02 -3.41
CA THR A 70 -21.52 14.64 -3.66
C THR A 70 -22.02 14.20 -5.03
N SER A 71 -21.11 13.92 -5.96
CA SER A 71 -21.44 13.35 -7.27
C SER A 71 -22.54 14.13 -8.03
N GLY A 72 -22.54 15.47 -7.93
CA GLY A 72 -23.49 16.34 -8.61
C GLY A 72 -24.77 16.67 -7.84
N TYR A 73 -24.91 16.20 -6.59
CA TYR A 73 -26.04 16.54 -5.71
C TYR A 73 -25.56 17.33 -4.50
N ASP A 74 -26.28 18.40 -4.17
CA ASP A 74 -26.04 19.20 -2.97
C ASP A 74 -26.87 18.66 -1.79
N ALA A 75 -26.20 18.42 -0.66
CA ALA A 75 -26.81 17.97 0.57
C ALA A 75 -26.52 18.95 1.71
N ASP A 76 -27.57 19.41 2.39
CA ASP A 76 -27.45 20.27 3.57
C ASP A 76 -27.27 19.42 4.84
N ILE A 77 -26.24 19.74 5.61
CA ILE A 77 -25.84 19.05 6.84
C ILE A 77 -25.87 20.06 7.98
N SER A 78 -26.63 19.79 9.03
CA SER A 78 -26.65 20.65 10.23
C SER A 78 -25.37 20.49 11.04
N TRP A 79 -24.91 21.54 11.71
CA TRP A 79 -23.72 21.48 12.57
C TRP A 79 -23.78 20.43 13.67
N LYS A 80 -24.98 20.08 14.15
CA LYS A 80 -25.18 19.01 15.14
C LYS A 80 -24.80 17.62 14.60
N ASP A 81 -24.84 17.46 13.28
CA ASP A 81 -24.55 16.20 12.57
C ASP A 81 -23.10 16.18 12.06
N VAL A 82 -22.31 17.22 12.35
CA VAL A 82 -20.88 17.33 12.04
C VAL A 82 -20.11 17.11 13.35
N SER A 83 -19.33 16.04 13.41
CA SER A 83 -18.48 15.76 14.56
C SER A 83 -17.36 16.81 14.69
N PRO A 84 -16.85 17.07 15.91
CA PRO A 84 -15.73 17.99 16.11
C PRO A 84 -14.50 17.66 15.24
N GLU A 85 -14.22 16.37 15.01
CA GLU A 85 -13.11 15.94 14.14
C GLU A 85 -13.36 16.23 12.66
N GLN A 86 -14.61 16.10 12.20
CA GLN A 86 -15.01 16.47 10.83
C GLN A 86 -14.90 17.97 10.62
N LEU A 87 -15.35 18.77 11.60
CA LEU A 87 -15.19 20.22 11.61
C LEU A 87 -13.71 20.61 11.55
N ALA A 88 -12.88 20.04 12.41
CA ALA A 88 -11.45 20.32 12.44
C ALA A 88 -10.76 19.97 11.11
N ALA A 89 -11.09 18.83 10.50
CA ALA A 89 -10.58 18.42 9.19
C ALA A 89 -11.00 19.35 8.06
N ALA A 90 -12.28 19.72 8.00
CA ALA A 90 -12.78 20.66 7.01
C ALA A 90 -12.11 22.03 7.17
N ALA A 91 -12.00 22.54 8.40
CA ALA A 91 -11.34 23.82 8.68
C ALA A 91 -9.85 23.79 8.30
N ALA A 92 -9.12 22.72 8.64
CA ALA A 92 -7.71 22.57 8.30
C ALA A 92 -7.44 22.59 6.79
N GLU A 93 -8.39 22.11 5.98
CA GLU A 93 -8.27 22.15 4.51
C GLU A 93 -8.67 23.50 3.93
N ALA A 94 -9.67 24.18 4.52
CA ALA A 94 -10.19 25.45 4.01
C ALA A 94 -9.32 26.67 4.38
N VAL A 95 -8.79 26.71 5.61
CA VAL A 95 -8.06 27.88 6.12
C VAL A 95 -6.60 27.86 5.68
N ASN A 96 -6.08 29.05 5.36
CA ASN A 96 -4.71 29.21 4.85
C ASN A 96 -3.92 30.36 5.53
N THR A 97 -4.55 31.11 6.45
CA THR A 97 -3.86 32.16 7.21
C THR A 97 -3.29 31.58 8.50
N ALA A 98 -2.13 32.08 8.91
CA ALA A 98 -1.43 31.55 10.08
C ALA A 98 -2.25 31.62 11.38
N PRO A 99 -3.00 32.72 11.68
CA PRO A 99 -3.85 32.78 12.88
C PRO A 99 -4.98 31.73 12.88
N GLU A 100 -5.63 31.50 11.74
CA GLU A 100 -6.71 30.52 11.63
C GLU A 100 -6.17 29.08 11.69
N LEU A 101 -4.99 28.82 11.11
CA LEU A 101 -4.30 27.55 11.26
C LEU A 101 -3.93 27.26 12.72
N MET A 102 -3.50 28.26 13.50
CA MET A 102 -3.23 28.09 14.93
C MET A 102 -4.49 27.79 15.75
N LYS A 103 -5.65 28.39 15.42
CA LYS A 103 -6.93 28.02 16.05
C LYS A 103 -7.30 26.57 15.78
N VAL A 104 -7.17 26.12 14.52
CA VAL A 104 -7.45 24.73 14.15
C VAL A 104 -6.46 23.77 14.82
N ALA A 105 -5.18 24.15 14.94
CA ALA A 105 -4.18 23.36 15.66
C ALA A 105 -4.55 23.18 17.13
N ARG A 106 -4.92 24.26 17.83
CA ARG A 106 -5.38 24.21 19.23
C ARG A 106 -6.65 23.38 19.39
N PHE A 107 -7.58 23.46 18.45
CA PHE A 107 -8.78 22.63 18.44
C PHE A 107 -8.45 21.14 18.25
N TYR A 108 -7.53 20.80 17.35
CA TYR A 108 -7.01 19.43 17.26
C TYR A 108 -6.35 18.95 18.55
N ALA A 109 -5.60 19.82 19.24
CA ALA A 109 -5.01 19.48 20.53
C ALA A 109 -6.08 19.22 21.60
N ALA A 110 -7.14 20.04 21.65
CA ALA A 110 -8.27 19.86 22.56
C ALA A 110 -9.06 18.57 22.28
N LEU A 111 -9.11 18.12 21.02
CA LEU A 111 -9.65 16.81 20.61
C LEU A 111 -8.67 15.64 20.84
N ALA A 112 -7.54 15.88 21.52
CA ALA A 112 -6.46 14.91 21.73
C ALA A 112 -5.82 14.35 20.43
N LEU A 113 -5.97 15.07 19.30
CA LEU A 113 -5.42 14.76 17.97
C LEU A 113 -4.04 15.43 17.77
N LYS A 114 -3.09 15.12 18.65
CA LYS A 114 -1.77 15.79 18.74
C LYS A 114 -1.00 15.86 17.42
N GLU A 115 -0.92 14.78 16.66
CA GLU A 115 -0.21 14.76 15.37
C GLU A 115 -0.83 15.73 14.35
N LYS A 116 -2.16 15.82 14.30
CA LYS A 116 -2.86 16.79 13.44
C LYS A 116 -2.67 18.21 13.93
N ALA A 117 -2.61 18.41 15.24
CA ALA A 117 -2.29 19.69 15.85
C ALA A 117 -0.88 20.16 15.47
N GLU A 118 0.13 19.29 15.56
CA GLU A 118 1.52 19.57 15.16
C GLU A 118 1.63 19.89 13.68
N ILE A 119 1.03 19.07 12.80
CA ILE A 119 1.04 19.32 11.35
C ILE A 119 0.39 20.68 11.02
N THR A 120 -0.73 21.00 11.66
CA THR A 120 -1.45 22.25 11.40
C THR A 120 -0.69 23.46 11.95
N ALA A 121 -0.05 23.35 13.10
CA ALA A 121 0.81 24.39 13.65
C ALA A 121 2.06 24.63 12.77
N ASN A 122 2.68 23.56 12.25
CA ASN A 122 3.78 23.68 11.30
C ASN A 122 3.36 24.32 9.97
N ARG A 123 2.10 24.14 9.55
CA ARG A 123 1.53 24.88 8.41
C ARG A 123 1.34 26.36 8.73
N ALA A 124 0.95 26.71 9.95
CA ALA A 124 0.88 28.11 10.38
C ALA A 124 2.27 28.75 10.35
N LEU A 125 3.29 28.05 10.85
CA LEU A 125 4.69 28.48 10.79
C LEU A 125 5.21 28.66 9.36
N ALA A 126 4.81 27.78 8.44
CA ALA A 126 5.14 27.91 7.03
C ALA A 126 4.46 29.13 6.37
N ALA A 127 3.27 29.50 6.84
CA ALA A 127 2.54 30.67 6.36
C ALA A 127 3.05 31.98 6.96
N ASP A 128 3.52 31.95 8.21
CA ASP A 128 4.11 33.10 8.91
C ASP A 128 5.24 32.65 9.84
N ARG A 129 6.48 32.94 9.43
CA ARG A 129 7.68 32.58 10.18
C ARG A 129 7.82 33.34 11.51
N THR A 130 7.07 34.42 11.72
CA THR A 130 7.11 35.15 12.98
C THR A 130 6.50 34.38 14.15
N LEU A 131 5.75 33.30 13.86
CA LEU A 131 5.13 32.42 14.85
C LEU A 131 6.03 31.29 15.37
N GLU A 132 7.32 31.25 15.01
CA GLU A 132 8.25 30.18 15.40
C GLU A 132 8.22 29.88 16.91
N ALA A 133 8.36 30.92 17.74
CA ALA A 133 8.32 30.78 19.19
C ALA A 133 6.96 30.30 19.73
N GLU A 134 5.84 30.69 19.10
CA GLU A 134 4.51 30.25 19.50
C GLU A 134 4.28 28.77 19.13
N VAL A 135 4.68 28.39 17.92
CA VAL A 135 4.54 27.03 17.39
C VAL A 135 5.40 26.06 18.19
N ASP A 136 6.64 26.44 18.52
CA ASP A 136 7.53 25.61 19.33
C ASP A 136 6.97 25.40 20.74
N ALA A 137 6.48 26.46 21.39
CA ALA A 137 5.85 26.37 22.71
C ALA A 137 4.57 25.51 22.66
N PHE A 138 3.77 25.65 21.60
CA PHE A 138 2.59 24.84 21.38
C PHE A 138 2.95 23.36 21.20
N ILE A 139 3.88 23.02 20.31
CA ILE A 139 4.33 21.64 20.08
C ILE A 139 4.93 21.04 21.35
N ALA A 140 5.73 21.80 22.10
CA ALA A 140 6.27 21.36 23.39
C ALA A 140 5.14 21.01 24.38
N SER A 141 4.06 21.79 24.43
CA SER A 141 2.89 21.52 25.28
C SER A 141 2.13 20.24 24.91
N LEU A 142 2.31 19.73 23.68
CA LEU A 142 1.69 18.48 23.24
C LEU A 142 2.44 17.24 23.75
N GLN A 143 3.69 17.36 24.22
CA GLN A 143 4.46 16.25 24.75
C GLN A 143 4.10 15.95 26.22
N PRO A 144 4.01 14.68 26.65
CA PRO A 144 3.89 14.37 28.07
C PRO A 144 5.15 14.81 28.81
N GLU A 145 5.03 15.42 29.99
CA GLU A 145 6.20 15.72 30.84
C GLU A 145 7.04 14.46 31.01
N ALA A 146 8.33 14.56 30.69
CA ALA A 146 9.28 13.47 30.88
C ALA A 146 9.29 13.08 32.38
N PRO A 147 9.21 11.79 32.73
CA PRO A 147 9.27 11.40 34.12
C PRO A 147 10.65 11.73 34.67
N LYS A 148 10.71 12.61 35.67
CA LYS A 148 11.92 12.80 36.48
C LYS A 148 12.27 11.45 37.11
N SER A 149 13.47 10.96 36.82
CA SER A 149 13.99 9.71 37.35
C SER A 149 14.14 9.83 38.86
N ASP A 150 13.32 9.11 39.63
CA ASP A 150 13.63 8.81 41.02
C ASP A 150 13.46 7.32 41.27
N ALA A 151 14.60 6.65 41.33
CA ALA A 151 14.75 5.28 41.78
C ALA A 151 14.61 5.22 43.31
N ALA A 152 13.43 5.46 43.86
CA ALA A 152 13.13 5.20 45.27
C ALA A 152 11.63 5.30 45.60
N SER A 153 10.84 4.27 45.31
CA SER A 153 9.77 3.84 46.23
C SER A 153 9.09 2.57 45.74
N MET A 154 9.46 1.46 46.38
CA MET A 154 8.73 0.21 46.38
C MET A 154 7.46 0.31 47.25
N ILE A 155 6.43 -0.44 46.83
CA ILE A 155 5.31 -1.01 47.63
C ILE A 155 4.16 -0.07 48.03
N LYS A 156 2.99 -0.26 47.39
CA LYS A 156 1.79 -0.78 48.08
C LYS A 156 0.72 -1.29 47.11
N VAL A 157 0.18 -2.44 47.48
CA VAL A 157 -0.94 -3.22 46.91
C VAL A 157 -2.24 -2.41 46.94
N LEU A 158 -3.12 -2.58 45.92
CA LEU A 158 -4.57 -2.86 46.04
C LEU A 158 -5.28 -2.93 44.66
N ALA A 159 -5.91 -4.08 44.40
CA ALA A 159 -7.02 -4.48 43.50
C ALA A 159 -7.18 -3.92 42.05
N PRO A 160 -7.64 -4.75 41.08
CA PRO A 160 -7.73 -4.34 39.68
C PRO A 160 -9.07 -3.65 39.36
N GLU A 161 -9.04 -2.35 39.08
CA GLU A 161 -10.07 -1.73 38.24
C GLU A 161 -9.74 -2.02 36.77
N LYS A 162 -10.73 -2.52 36.02
CA LYS A 162 -10.64 -2.76 34.57
C LYS A 162 -10.48 -1.42 33.85
N ARG A 163 -9.24 -0.98 33.68
CA ARG A 163 -8.90 0.14 32.80
C ARG A 163 -8.95 -0.36 31.36
N VAL A 164 -10.01 0.00 30.63
CA VAL A 164 -10.06 -0.14 29.17
C VAL A 164 -9.02 0.83 28.61
N VAL A 165 -7.85 0.31 28.25
CA VAL A 165 -6.82 1.06 27.53
C VAL A 165 -7.28 1.15 26.09
N GLU A 166 -7.82 2.31 25.67
CA GLU A 166 -7.96 2.62 24.25
C GLU A 166 -6.56 2.69 23.64
N ARG A 167 -6.16 1.60 22.98
CA ARG A 167 -4.89 1.52 22.27
C ARG A 167 -4.97 2.42 21.04
N LYS A 168 -4.23 3.54 21.03
CA LYS A 168 -3.90 4.29 19.82
C LYS A 168 -3.23 3.33 18.83
N ILE A 169 -3.92 3.00 17.74
CA ILE A 169 -3.36 2.17 16.67
C ILE A 169 -2.50 3.10 15.78
N PRO A 170 -1.18 2.91 15.68
CA PRO A 170 -0.33 3.72 14.80
C PRO A 170 -0.80 3.64 13.35
N LEU A 171 -0.70 4.74 12.60
CA LEU A 171 -1.05 4.77 11.18
C LEU A 171 -0.20 3.75 10.44
N ARG A 172 -0.85 2.74 9.86
CA ARG A 172 -0.18 1.76 9.00
C ARG A 172 0.10 2.43 7.65
N VAL A 173 1.33 2.32 7.17
CA VAL A 173 1.74 2.78 5.83
C VAL A 173 2.38 1.64 5.06
N ASN A 174 2.33 1.69 3.73
CA ASN A 174 3.12 0.81 2.88
C ASN A 174 4.57 1.31 2.79
N HIS A 175 5.42 0.58 2.08
CA HIS A 175 6.82 0.95 1.84
C HIS A 175 7.01 2.28 1.08
N GLU A 176 6.00 2.76 0.36
CA GLU A 176 5.98 4.08 -0.29
C GLU A 176 5.49 5.21 0.62
N GLY A 177 5.15 4.91 1.88
CA GLY A 177 4.55 5.88 2.79
C GLY A 177 3.08 6.17 2.53
N ARG A 178 2.43 5.46 1.60
CA ARG A 178 0.97 5.52 1.38
C ARG A 178 0.25 4.99 2.62
N PRO A 179 -0.72 5.73 3.19
CA PRO A 179 -1.56 5.22 4.27
C PRO A 179 -2.30 3.95 3.83
N LEU A 180 -2.20 2.91 4.67
CA LEU A 180 -2.99 1.70 4.53
C LEU A 180 -4.28 1.87 5.31
N PRO A 181 -5.46 1.80 4.66
CA PRO A 181 -6.72 1.82 5.38
C PRO A 181 -6.82 0.64 6.35
N PRO A 182 -7.71 0.69 7.36
CA PRO A 182 -8.03 -0.47 8.16
C PRO A 182 -8.45 -1.65 7.26
N MET A 183 -8.00 -2.86 7.60
CA MET A 183 -8.38 -4.08 6.89
C MET A 183 -9.91 -4.26 7.00
N PRO A 184 -10.66 -4.33 5.89
CA PRO A 184 -12.07 -4.66 5.93
C PRO A 184 -12.30 -6.06 6.56
N PRO A 185 -13.42 -6.29 7.26
CA PRO A 185 -13.76 -7.63 7.72
C PRO A 185 -13.87 -8.63 6.55
N ILE A 186 -13.18 -9.75 6.66
CA ILE A 186 -13.24 -10.85 5.69
C ILE A 186 -13.94 -12.00 6.38
N THR A 187 -15.24 -12.16 6.11
CA THR A 187 -16.08 -13.19 6.75
C THR A 187 -16.42 -14.35 5.82
N GLN A 188 -16.14 -14.20 4.52
CA GLN A 188 -16.39 -15.20 3.48
C GLN A 188 -15.35 -15.02 2.36
N PRO A 189 -15.16 -16.04 1.50
CA PRO A 189 -14.30 -15.89 0.33
C PRO A 189 -14.74 -14.75 -0.60
N VAL A 190 -13.77 -13.99 -1.12
CA VAL A 190 -13.97 -12.84 -2.00
C VAL A 190 -13.17 -13.03 -3.28
N MET A 191 -13.85 -12.96 -4.42
CA MET A 191 -13.22 -13.04 -5.75
C MET A 191 -12.33 -11.84 -6.00
N PHE A 192 -11.20 -12.05 -6.68
CA PHE A 192 -10.18 -11.03 -6.92
C PHE A 192 -10.65 -9.79 -7.72
N ASP A 193 -11.72 -9.92 -8.50
CA ASP A 193 -12.20 -8.91 -9.45
C ASP A 193 -13.38 -8.09 -8.93
N THR A 194 -13.48 -7.91 -7.60
CA THR A 194 -14.56 -7.14 -6.96
C THR A 194 -14.05 -5.91 -6.21
N PRO A 195 -14.90 -4.88 -5.99
CA PRO A 195 -14.55 -3.73 -5.15
C PRO A 195 -14.13 -4.08 -3.73
N GLU A 196 -14.69 -5.16 -3.16
CA GLU A 196 -14.33 -5.65 -1.83
C GLU A 196 -12.88 -6.18 -1.82
N ALA A 197 -12.48 -6.93 -2.86
CA ALA A 197 -11.10 -7.35 -3.02
C ALA A 197 -10.16 -6.16 -3.18
N ASP A 198 -10.55 -5.15 -3.97
CA ASP A 198 -9.75 -3.92 -4.13
C ASP A 198 -9.50 -3.23 -2.78
N ALA A 199 -10.56 -3.10 -1.96
CA ALA A 199 -10.47 -2.51 -0.63
C ALA A 199 -9.54 -3.31 0.30
N ILE A 200 -9.65 -4.65 0.28
CA ILE A 200 -8.78 -5.55 1.05
C ILE A 200 -7.32 -5.41 0.61
N MET A 201 -7.04 -5.55 -0.70
CA MET A 201 -5.67 -5.45 -1.23
C MET A 201 -5.04 -4.09 -0.95
N SER A 202 -5.81 -3.00 -1.02
CA SER A 202 -5.33 -1.65 -0.75
C SER A 202 -4.85 -1.44 0.70
N SER A 203 -5.29 -2.30 1.64
CA SER A 203 -4.97 -2.26 3.08
C SER A 203 -3.75 -3.10 3.47
N MET A 204 -3.12 -3.78 2.50
CA MET A 204 -1.99 -4.67 2.71
C MET A 204 -0.65 -4.01 2.38
N GLN A 205 0.37 -4.38 3.15
CA GLN A 205 1.77 -4.29 2.74
C GLN A 205 2.21 -5.72 2.46
N ILE A 206 2.39 -6.06 1.18
CA ILE A 206 2.88 -7.38 0.77
C ILE A 206 4.40 -7.36 0.81
N PHE A 207 4.96 -8.32 1.54
CA PHE A 207 6.37 -8.39 1.94
C PHE A 207 6.84 -7.24 2.83
N PRO A 208 7.91 -7.45 3.62
CA PRO A 208 8.54 -6.37 4.37
C PRO A 208 8.95 -5.18 3.49
N PRO A 209 9.00 -3.94 4.02
CA PRO A 209 9.41 -2.77 3.24
C PRO A 209 10.80 -2.86 2.62
N ASN A 210 11.71 -3.62 3.23
CA ASN A 210 13.07 -3.86 2.73
C ASN A 210 13.16 -5.04 1.73
N SER A 211 12.04 -5.60 1.31
CA SER A 211 12.01 -6.72 0.36
C SER A 211 12.42 -6.29 -1.03
N HIS A 212 13.09 -7.18 -1.78
CA HIS A 212 13.45 -6.93 -3.19
C HIS A 212 12.24 -6.72 -4.10
N TRP A 213 11.05 -7.16 -3.67
CA TRP A 213 9.78 -6.83 -4.32
C TRP A 213 9.44 -5.34 -4.24
N ASN A 214 9.82 -4.68 -3.14
CA ASN A 214 9.47 -3.30 -2.79
C ASN A 214 10.64 -2.32 -2.98
N THR A 215 11.78 -2.80 -3.49
CA THR A 215 12.99 -1.98 -3.68
C THR A 215 12.90 -1.13 -4.94
N ASP A 216 13.10 0.19 -4.79
CA ASP A 216 13.34 1.11 -5.91
C ASP A 216 14.69 0.79 -6.58
N ILE A 217 14.64 0.47 -7.87
CA ILE A 217 15.80 0.12 -8.69
C ILE A 217 16.11 1.17 -9.76
N SER A 218 15.39 2.30 -9.77
CA SER A 218 15.51 3.34 -10.81
C SER A 218 16.91 3.92 -10.94
N LYS A 219 17.71 3.84 -9.86
CA LYS A 219 19.08 4.35 -9.79
C LYS A 219 20.16 3.27 -9.79
N LEU A 220 19.79 1.99 -9.91
CA LEU A 220 20.80 0.93 -9.97
C LEU A 220 21.63 1.02 -11.24
N PRO A 221 22.91 0.58 -11.22
CA PRO A 221 23.72 0.50 -12.41
C PRO A 221 23.09 -0.39 -13.48
N VAL A 222 23.26 -0.04 -14.75
CA VAL A 222 22.87 -0.89 -15.88
C VAL A 222 23.97 -1.93 -16.12
N LEU A 223 23.59 -3.17 -16.41
CA LEU A 223 24.56 -4.22 -16.74
C LEU A 223 25.27 -3.90 -18.07
N PRO A 224 26.60 -4.13 -18.19
CA PRO A 224 27.34 -3.85 -19.42
C PRO A 224 26.78 -4.55 -20.67
N ASN A 225 26.21 -5.75 -20.52
CA ASN A 225 25.58 -6.50 -21.62
C ASN A 225 24.05 -6.34 -21.67
N SER A 226 23.49 -5.31 -21.05
CA SER A 226 22.03 -5.07 -20.99
C SER A 226 21.37 -5.09 -22.37
N GLU A 227 22.01 -4.53 -23.41
CA GLU A 227 21.44 -4.53 -24.75
C GLU A 227 21.26 -5.96 -25.29
N ALA A 228 22.24 -6.83 -25.08
CA ALA A 228 22.17 -8.24 -25.50
C ALA A 228 21.09 -8.99 -24.71
N LEU A 229 21.03 -8.79 -23.39
CA LEU A 229 20.00 -9.34 -22.52
C LEU A 229 18.58 -8.91 -22.94
N CYS A 230 18.40 -7.64 -23.31
CA CYS A 230 17.11 -7.11 -23.76
C CYS A 230 16.67 -7.69 -25.11
N ARG A 231 17.60 -7.99 -26.03
CA ARG A 231 17.24 -8.64 -27.31
C ARG A 231 16.58 -10.01 -27.10
N SER A 232 16.88 -10.69 -25.99
CA SER A 232 16.35 -12.01 -25.64
C SER A 232 15.05 -11.99 -24.85
N LEU A 233 14.50 -10.82 -24.50
CA LEU A 233 13.24 -10.71 -23.73
C LEU A 233 12.01 -11.20 -24.50
N ALA A 234 12.04 -11.20 -25.83
CA ALA A 234 10.96 -11.66 -26.68
C ALA A 234 11.50 -12.20 -28.01
N ARG A 235 10.77 -13.15 -28.61
CA ARG A 235 11.01 -13.53 -30.02
C ARG A 235 10.63 -12.38 -30.96
N GLY A 236 9.56 -11.65 -30.62
CA GLY A 236 9.13 -10.43 -31.29
C GLY A 236 9.78 -9.16 -30.71
N GLU A 237 9.15 -8.01 -30.99
CA GLU A 237 9.62 -6.70 -30.52
C GLU A 237 8.84 -6.18 -29.31
N THR A 238 7.55 -6.49 -29.24
CA THR A 238 6.60 -5.85 -28.31
C THR A 238 6.30 -6.68 -27.09
N GLY A 239 5.99 -6.01 -25.98
CA GLY A 239 5.44 -6.64 -24.79
C GLY A 239 3.97 -7.07 -24.95
N ARG A 240 3.48 -7.88 -24.02
CA ARG A 240 2.07 -8.23 -23.86
C ARG A 240 1.71 -8.18 -22.37
N ALA A 241 0.52 -7.67 -22.06
CA ALA A 241 -0.07 -7.90 -20.76
C ALA A 241 -0.70 -9.32 -20.72
N ALA A 242 -0.20 -10.16 -19.82
CA ALA A 242 -0.64 -11.53 -19.62
C ALA A 242 -1.69 -11.58 -18.50
N THR A 243 -2.97 -11.49 -18.89
CA THR A 243 -4.13 -11.36 -17.99
C THR A 243 -4.80 -12.70 -17.75
N GLU A 244 -4.06 -13.63 -17.15
CA GLU A 244 -4.44 -15.05 -17.06
C GLU A 244 -4.57 -15.53 -15.60
N PHE A 245 -3.85 -14.90 -14.67
CA PHE A 245 -3.82 -15.32 -13.27
C PHE A 245 -5.08 -14.91 -12.49
N THR A 246 -5.54 -15.82 -11.65
CA THR A 246 -6.70 -15.60 -10.77
C THR A 246 -6.33 -15.94 -9.33
N PHE A 247 -7.05 -15.35 -8.38
CA PHE A 247 -6.92 -15.71 -6.98
C PHE A 247 -8.24 -15.51 -6.24
N ILE A 248 -8.33 -16.03 -5.04
CA ILE A 248 -9.44 -15.79 -4.13
C ILE A 248 -8.90 -15.33 -2.78
N ILE A 249 -9.54 -14.33 -2.19
CA ILE A 249 -9.23 -13.88 -0.83
C ILE A 249 -10.10 -14.68 0.11
N VAL A 250 -9.52 -15.20 1.19
CA VAL A 250 -10.23 -16.07 2.14
C VAL A 250 -10.21 -15.48 3.55
N PRO A 251 -11.24 -15.76 4.37
CA PRO A 251 -11.23 -15.37 5.77
C PRO A 251 -10.16 -16.18 6.54
N PRO A 252 -9.62 -15.68 7.67
CA PRO A 252 -8.55 -16.35 8.42
C PRO A 252 -8.93 -17.74 8.97
N ASN A 253 -10.23 -18.01 9.07
CA ASN A 253 -10.79 -19.28 9.54
C ASN A 253 -11.34 -20.14 8.39
N GLN A 254 -11.00 -19.85 7.14
CA GLN A 254 -11.42 -20.65 5.98
C GLN A 254 -11.06 -22.13 6.19
N PRO A 255 -12.02 -23.05 6.07
CA PRO A 255 -11.75 -24.48 6.13
C PRO A 255 -10.64 -24.88 5.17
N ARG A 256 -9.68 -25.64 5.69
CA ARG A 256 -8.57 -26.16 4.91
C ARG A 256 -8.88 -27.56 4.39
N VAL A 257 -8.48 -27.80 3.15
CA VAL A 257 -8.66 -29.08 2.45
C VAL A 257 -7.30 -29.70 2.17
N GLN A 258 -7.28 -31.03 2.13
CA GLN A 258 -6.07 -31.76 1.77
C GLN A 258 -5.78 -31.59 0.28
N VAL A 259 -4.49 -31.51 -0.03
CA VAL A 259 -4.00 -31.49 -1.41
C VAL A 259 -3.19 -32.75 -1.65
N GLU A 260 -3.58 -33.52 -2.66
CA GLU A 260 -2.75 -34.57 -3.23
C GLU A 260 -1.62 -33.90 -4.04
N PHE A 261 -0.40 -33.95 -3.53
CA PHE A 261 0.71 -33.20 -4.12
C PHE A 261 1.28 -33.87 -5.37
N THR A 262 1.17 -33.20 -6.51
CA THR A 262 1.73 -33.61 -7.81
C THR A 262 1.67 -32.46 -8.82
N PRO A 263 2.63 -32.29 -9.74
CA PRO A 263 3.89 -33.04 -9.86
C PRO A 263 4.84 -32.72 -8.70
N TYR A 264 6.02 -33.36 -8.67
CA TYR A 264 7.15 -33.04 -7.77
C TYR A 264 6.80 -32.86 -6.27
N PRO A 265 6.17 -33.86 -5.61
CA PRO A 265 5.76 -33.75 -4.20
C PRO A 265 6.90 -33.51 -3.21
N GLY A 266 8.17 -33.73 -3.61
CA GLY A 266 9.35 -33.46 -2.79
C GLY A 266 9.63 -31.97 -2.57
N GLU A 267 9.10 -31.10 -3.43
CA GLU A 267 9.29 -29.65 -3.38
C GLU A 267 8.00 -28.90 -3.02
N CYS A 268 6.95 -29.60 -2.61
CA CYS A 268 5.68 -29.00 -2.16
C CYS A 268 5.68 -28.72 -0.65
N ASP A 269 4.93 -27.70 -0.24
CA ASP A 269 4.68 -27.40 1.17
C ASP A 269 3.46 -28.20 1.65
N LYS A 270 3.72 -29.26 2.43
CA LYS A 270 2.76 -30.34 2.75
C LYS A 270 1.83 -30.03 3.92
N GLU A 271 1.14 -28.90 3.83
CA GLU A 271 0.08 -28.50 4.76
C GLU A 271 -1.29 -28.54 4.06
N PRO A 272 -2.41 -28.51 4.80
CA PRO A 272 -3.73 -28.28 4.23
C PRO A 272 -3.89 -26.84 3.69
N TYR A 273 -4.62 -26.67 2.59
CA TYR A 273 -4.77 -25.38 1.89
C TYR A 273 -6.19 -24.82 2.09
N PRO A 274 -6.38 -23.51 2.33
CA PRO A 274 -7.70 -22.90 2.53
C PRO A 274 -8.39 -22.62 1.18
N LEU A 275 -8.67 -23.65 0.39
CA LEU A 275 -9.26 -23.53 -0.95
C LEU A 275 -10.78 -23.73 -0.89
N PRO A 276 -11.59 -22.67 -0.96
CA PRO A 276 -13.05 -22.79 -1.03
C PRO A 276 -13.51 -23.42 -2.35
N ASP A 277 -14.76 -23.90 -2.35
CA ASP A 277 -15.35 -24.58 -3.50
C ASP A 277 -15.45 -23.73 -4.78
N ASN A 278 -15.44 -22.41 -4.66
CA ASN A 278 -15.48 -21.47 -5.78
C ASN A 278 -14.10 -20.91 -6.18
N THR A 279 -13.01 -21.53 -5.72
CA THR A 279 -11.63 -21.13 -6.07
C THR A 279 -11.43 -21.10 -7.59
N PRO A 280 -11.06 -19.95 -8.20
CA PRO A 280 -10.88 -19.87 -9.65
C PRO A 280 -9.59 -20.56 -10.09
N ILE A 281 -9.53 -20.96 -11.36
CA ILE A 281 -8.32 -21.48 -11.99
C ILE A 281 -8.06 -20.63 -13.24
N GLU A 282 -6.80 -20.27 -13.46
CA GLU A 282 -6.33 -19.58 -14.66
C GLU A 282 -6.95 -20.17 -15.94
N ASN A 283 -7.54 -19.34 -16.79
CA ASN A 283 -8.05 -19.71 -18.12
C ASN A 283 -9.08 -20.87 -18.19
N TRP A 284 -9.57 -21.38 -17.05
CA TRP A 284 -10.48 -22.52 -17.02
C TRP A 284 -11.83 -22.16 -16.44
N ALA A 285 -12.90 -22.56 -17.14
CA ALA A 285 -14.27 -22.31 -16.72
C ALA A 285 -14.71 -23.20 -15.54
N ASP A 286 -14.05 -24.33 -15.33
CA ASP A 286 -14.31 -25.26 -14.23
C ASP A 286 -13.02 -25.81 -13.60
N GLN A 287 -13.17 -26.39 -12.41
CA GLN A 287 -12.04 -26.84 -11.58
C GLN A 287 -11.61 -28.30 -11.84
N PHE A 288 -12.38 -29.05 -12.63
CA PHE A 288 -12.29 -30.51 -12.75
C PHE A 288 -11.61 -30.94 -14.05
N THR A 289 -11.85 -30.19 -15.13
CA THR A 289 -11.42 -30.52 -16.49
C THR A 289 -10.42 -29.50 -17.02
N GLY A 290 -9.63 -29.91 -18.01
CA GLY A 290 -8.66 -29.05 -18.70
C GLY A 290 -7.22 -29.59 -18.70
N THR A 291 -6.39 -28.97 -19.52
CA THR A 291 -4.98 -29.33 -19.75
C THR A 291 -4.07 -28.11 -19.56
N GLY A 292 -2.75 -28.27 -19.71
CA GLY A 292 -1.81 -27.14 -19.63
C GLY A 292 -1.74 -26.49 -18.25
N ASP A 293 -1.49 -25.18 -18.24
CA ASP A 293 -1.32 -24.40 -17.02
C ASP A 293 -2.65 -24.19 -16.30
N ARG A 294 -2.59 -24.38 -14.99
CA ARG A 294 -3.74 -24.40 -14.07
C ARG A 294 -3.32 -23.82 -12.72
N HIS A 295 -2.93 -22.55 -12.76
CA HIS A 295 -2.57 -21.83 -11.56
C HIS A 295 -3.82 -21.40 -10.79
N THR A 296 -3.75 -21.51 -9.47
CA THR A 296 -4.72 -20.89 -8.56
C THR A 296 -4.03 -20.43 -7.29
N ALA A 297 -4.63 -19.44 -6.62
CA ALA A 297 -4.12 -18.92 -5.37
C ALA A 297 -5.26 -18.60 -4.39
N ALA A 298 -5.02 -18.91 -3.12
CA ALA A 298 -5.81 -18.42 -1.99
C ALA A 298 -4.95 -17.48 -1.12
N LEU A 299 -5.42 -16.26 -0.94
CA LEU A 299 -4.78 -15.24 -0.12
C LEU A 299 -5.51 -15.13 1.22
N ASP A 300 -4.78 -15.24 2.33
CA ASP A 300 -5.24 -14.93 3.68
C ASP A 300 -4.55 -13.63 4.15
N PRO A 301 -5.22 -12.47 4.01
CA PRO A 301 -4.65 -11.17 4.35
C PRO A 301 -4.42 -10.97 5.84
N VAL A 302 -5.16 -11.68 6.69
CA VAL A 302 -5.11 -11.50 8.16
C VAL A 302 -3.89 -12.21 8.72
N ASN A 303 -3.64 -13.44 8.28
CA ASN A 303 -2.45 -14.20 8.69
C ASN A 303 -1.22 -13.92 7.81
N MET A 304 -1.34 -13.06 6.80
CA MET A 304 -0.29 -12.75 5.81
C MET A 304 0.26 -14.01 5.14
N LYS A 305 -0.66 -14.90 4.73
CA LYS A 305 -0.33 -16.16 4.06
C LYS A 305 -0.89 -16.20 2.65
N LEU A 306 -0.11 -16.76 1.74
CA LEU A 306 -0.52 -17.01 0.36
C LEU A 306 -0.29 -18.48 0.06
N TYR A 307 -1.28 -19.10 -0.54
CA TYR A 307 -1.31 -20.51 -0.91
C TYR A 307 -1.47 -20.59 -2.41
N GLU A 308 -0.47 -21.11 -3.11
CA GLU A 308 -0.49 -21.21 -4.57
C GLU A 308 -0.45 -22.68 -4.97
N LEU A 309 -1.26 -23.04 -5.97
CA LEU A 309 -1.21 -24.33 -6.62
C LEU A 309 -0.88 -24.17 -8.10
N TYR A 310 -0.04 -25.06 -8.61
CA TYR A 310 0.16 -25.33 -10.04
C TYR A 310 -0.39 -26.72 -10.39
N HIS A 311 -0.81 -26.94 -11.65
CA HIS A 311 -1.54 -28.14 -12.07
C HIS A 311 -2.71 -28.46 -11.13
N ALA A 312 -3.48 -27.44 -10.76
CA ALA A 312 -4.55 -27.58 -9.79
C ALA A 312 -5.79 -28.27 -10.41
N TYR A 313 -6.24 -29.35 -9.79
CA TYR A 313 -7.48 -30.04 -10.11
C TYR A 313 -8.28 -30.28 -8.84
N ARG A 314 -9.55 -29.93 -8.87
CA ARG A 314 -10.46 -30.32 -7.79
C ARG A 314 -10.78 -31.81 -7.89
N THR A 315 -10.77 -32.49 -6.76
CA THR A 315 -11.13 -33.90 -6.62
C THR A 315 -12.40 -34.02 -5.76
N PRO A 316 -13.04 -35.20 -5.69
CA PRO A 316 -14.21 -35.39 -4.83
C PRO A 316 -13.97 -35.10 -3.34
N THR A 317 -12.73 -35.21 -2.87
CA THR A 317 -12.37 -35.09 -1.45
C THR A 317 -11.42 -33.91 -1.15
N GLY A 318 -11.06 -33.10 -2.14
CA GLY A 318 -10.13 -31.99 -1.97
C GLY A 318 -9.56 -31.50 -3.29
N TRP A 319 -8.24 -31.37 -3.33
CA TRP A 319 -7.51 -30.89 -4.50
C TRP A 319 -6.32 -31.77 -4.82
N LYS A 320 -5.82 -31.67 -6.04
CA LYS A 320 -4.58 -32.27 -6.50
C LYS A 320 -3.76 -31.21 -7.23
N GLY A 321 -2.47 -31.09 -6.96
CA GLY A 321 -1.60 -30.08 -7.57
C GLY A 321 -0.25 -29.92 -6.87
N PHE A 322 0.66 -29.15 -7.47
CA PHE A 322 1.93 -28.76 -6.85
C PHE A 322 1.66 -27.54 -5.97
N GLY A 323 2.02 -27.57 -4.69
CA GLY A 323 1.63 -26.53 -3.74
C GLY A 323 2.76 -25.78 -3.06
N CYS A 324 2.61 -24.45 -2.97
CA CYS A 324 3.49 -23.55 -2.25
C CYS A 324 2.73 -22.70 -1.23
N ILE A 325 3.37 -22.45 -0.08
CA ILE A 325 2.86 -21.58 0.97
C ILE A 325 3.89 -20.49 1.25
N TRP A 326 3.45 -19.25 1.16
CA TRP A 326 4.28 -18.08 1.37
C TRP A 326 3.89 -17.33 2.64
N ASN A 327 4.89 -16.87 3.37
CA ASN A 327 4.71 -15.88 4.43
C ASN A 327 4.94 -14.49 3.82
N LEU A 328 3.86 -13.74 3.60
CA LEU A 328 3.91 -12.40 3.01
C LEU A 328 4.42 -11.34 3.99
N ALA A 329 4.76 -11.70 5.23
CA ALA A 329 5.41 -10.82 6.19
C ALA A 329 6.93 -11.11 6.35
N SER A 330 7.53 -11.92 5.47
CA SER A 330 8.93 -12.37 5.57
C SER A 330 9.66 -12.23 4.23
N ASN A 331 10.98 -12.07 4.29
CA ASN A 331 11.86 -12.05 3.12
C ASN A 331 12.41 -13.44 2.75
N ARG A 332 11.99 -14.50 3.45
CA ARG A 332 12.42 -15.88 3.15
C ARG A 332 11.97 -16.27 1.76
N THR A 333 12.95 -16.69 0.98
CA THR A 333 12.72 -17.42 -0.27
C THR A 333 12.50 -18.91 0.04
N ARG A 334 12.15 -19.68 -1.00
CA ARG A 334 12.25 -21.13 -0.93
C ARG A 334 13.71 -21.56 -0.76
N ARG A 335 13.90 -22.85 -0.50
CA ARG A 335 15.23 -23.46 -0.51
C ARG A 335 15.86 -23.26 -1.90
N LYS A 336 17.16 -22.91 -1.95
CA LYS A 336 17.89 -22.84 -3.22
C LYS A 336 17.82 -24.19 -3.95
N GLY A 337 17.50 -24.15 -5.23
CA GLY A 337 17.25 -25.29 -6.09
C GLY A 337 15.79 -25.77 -6.11
N TRP A 338 14.90 -25.22 -5.27
CA TRP A 338 13.48 -25.58 -5.30
C TRP A 338 12.69 -24.64 -6.20
N THR A 339 11.85 -25.21 -7.05
CA THR A 339 10.83 -24.47 -7.81
C THR A 339 9.65 -24.08 -6.92
N SER A 340 8.69 -23.37 -7.50
CA SER A 340 7.40 -23.08 -6.89
C SER A 340 6.26 -23.30 -7.89
N SER A 341 5.06 -22.80 -7.59
CA SER A 341 4.02 -22.64 -8.61
C SER A 341 4.48 -21.72 -9.76
N ASP A 342 5.50 -20.88 -9.53
CA ASP A 342 6.30 -20.22 -10.56
C ASP A 342 7.63 -20.95 -10.83
N ALA A 343 8.08 -20.90 -12.09
CA ALA A 343 9.30 -21.55 -12.56
C ALA A 343 10.60 -21.06 -11.90
N ALA A 344 10.70 -19.79 -11.51
CA ALA A 344 11.89 -19.23 -10.86
C ALA A 344 11.94 -19.55 -9.35
N GLY A 345 10.93 -20.22 -8.81
CA GLY A 345 10.79 -20.44 -7.37
C GLY A 345 10.30 -19.19 -6.63
N LEU A 346 9.57 -18.30 -7.32
CA LEU A 346 8.99 -17.07 -6.79
C LEU A 346 7.49 -17.20 -6.49
N PRO A 347 6.93 -16.43 -5.55
CA PRO A 347 5.48 -16.30 -5.44
C PRO A 347 4.90 -15.58 -6.67
N ILE A 348 3.75 -16.02 -7.18
CA ILE A 348 3.10 -15.42 -8.36
C ILE A 348 2.32 -14.17 -7.97
N LEU A 349 1.37 -14.28 -7.03
CA LEU A 349 0.42 -13.20 -6.70
C LEU A 349 1.10 -11.85 -6.36
N PRO A 350 2.18 -11.79 -5.56
CA PRO A 350 2.86 -10.53 -5.24
C PRO A 350 3.48 -9.83 -6.45
N ALA A 351 3.61 -10.52 -7.58
CA ALA A 351 4.21 -10.03 -8.81
C ALA A 351 3.19 -9.62 -9.87
N LEU A 352 1.89 -9.84 -9.61
CA LEU A 352 0.82 -9.56 -10.58
C LEU A 352 0.38 -8.11 -10.54
N ILE A 353 0.18 -7.52 -11.72
CA ILE A 353 -0.52 -6.24 -11.86
C ILE A 353 -1.98 -6.42 -11.44
N ARG A 354 -2.46 -5.57 -10.52
CA ARG A 354 -3.86 -5.59 -10.05
C ARG A 354 -4.62 -4.30 -10.38
N TYR A 355 -5.94 -4.41 -10.44
CA TYR A 355 -6.84 -3.30 -10.72
C TYR A 355 -6.73 -2.18 -9.68
N ASP A 356 -6.70 -2.52 -8.39
CA ASP A 356 -6.63 -1.54 -7.29
C ASP A 356 -5.40 -0.61 -7.38
N GLU A 357 -4.26 -1.13 -7.83
CA GLU A 357 -3.00 -0.39 -7.97
C GLU A 357 -3.01 0.51 -9.20
N CYS A 358 -3.54 -0.03 -10.31
CA CYS A 358 -3.74 0.73 -11.53
C CYS A 358 -4.70 1.91 -11.31
N GLU A 359 -5.72 1.71 -10.48
CA GLU A 359 -6.65 2.77 -10.09
C GLU A 359 -6.00 3.88 -9.27
N ARG A 360 -5.02 3.53 -8.43
CA ARG A 360 -4.19 4.50 -7.68
C ARG A 360 -3.15 5.21 -8.53
N GLY A 361 -2.83 4.66 -9.71
CA GLY A 361 -1.97 5.30 -10.70
C GLY A 361 -0.52 4.78 -10.72
N MET A 362 -0.18 3.77 -9.92
CA MET A 362 1.14 3.13 -9.97
C MET A 362 1.07 1.72 -9.39
N VAL A 363 1.77 0.77 -10.02
CA VAL A 363 2.06 -0.53 -9.42
C VAL A 363 3.31 -0.39 -8.55
N GLU A 364 3.13 -0.60 -7.26
CA GLU A 364 4.13 -0.28 -6.22
C GLU A 364 5.03 -1.49 -5.89
N HIS A 365 5.34 -2.36 -6.85
CA HIS A 365 6.19 -3.53 -6.63
C HIS A 365 6.82 -4.06 -7.91
N ALA A 366 7.79 -4.95 -7.76
CA ALA A 366 8.38 -5.70 -8.87
C ALA A 366 7.32 -6.58 -9.54
N MET A 367 7.27 -6.53 -10.86
CA MET A 367 6.34 -7.36 -11.64
C MET A 367 6.97 -8.67 -12.09
N ARG A 368 6.14 -9.61 -12.50
CA ARG A 368 6.55 -10.86 -13.16
C ARG A 368 6.62 -10.69 -14.67
N VAL A 369 7.67 -11.25 -15.29
CA VAL A 369 7.77 -11.37 -16.74
C VAL A 369 8.19 -12.77 -17.19
N CYS A 370 7.54 -13.30 -18.23
CA CYS A 370 8.00 -14.49 -18.94
C CYS A 370 8.87 -14.10 -20.14
N VAL A 371 9.88 -14.93 -20.46
CA VAL A 371 10.79 -14.70 -21.60
C VAL A 371 11.08 -16.00 -22.38
N PRO A 372 11.42 -15.96 -23.67
CA PRO A 372 11.54 -17.19 -24.48
C PRO A 372 12.56 -18.20 -23.99
N ILE A 373 13.73 -17.73 -23.58
CA ILE A 373 14.87 -18.58 -23.25
C ILE A 373 15.61 -17.92 -22.09
N THR A 374 15.97 -18.72 -21.10
CA THR A 374 16.83 -18.32 -19.99
C THR A 374 18.12 -19.15 -20.00
N ARG A 375 19.18 -18.61 -19.40
CA ARG A 375 20.36 -19.42 -19.05
C ARG A 375 20.10 -20.23 -17.78
N ASN A 376 20.87 -21.30 -17.59
CA ASN A 376 20.79 -22.19 -16.43
C ASN A 376 21.39 -21.55 -15.16
N GLU A 377 20.80 -20.43 -14.74
CA GLU A 377 21.21 -19.65 -13.58
C GLU A 377 19.98 -18.97 -12.97
N CYS A 378 20.00 -18.78 -11.65
CA CYS A 378 19.04 -17.95 -10.94
C CYS A 378 19.77 -16.90 -10.10
N ILE A 379 19.19 -15.70 -10.05
CA ILE A 379 19.64 -14.54 -9.30
C ILE A 379 18.60 -14.28 -8.20
N TYR A 380 19.07 -13.98 -6.99
CA TYR A 380 18.18 -13.64 -5.87
C TYR A 380 17.17 -12.55 -6.27
N PRO A 381 15.87 -12.70 -5.92
CA PRO A 381 15.29 -13.68 -5.00
C PRO A 381 14.88 -15.02 -5.62
N ALA A 382 15.13 -15.26 -6.90
CA ALA A 382 14.84 -16.56 -7.52
C ALA A 382 15.69 -17.67 -6.89
N THR A 383 15.10 -18.86 -6.81
CA THR A 383 15.72 -20.04 -6.21
C THR A 383 15.94 -21.17 -7.20
N HIS A 384 15.33 -21.08 -8.38
CA HIS A 384 15.31 -22.16 -9.37
C HIS A 384 15.52 -21.64 -10.79
N ALA A 385 16.05 -22.51 -11.65
CA ALA A 385 16.24 -22.27 -13.08
C ALA A 385 15.72 -23.49 -13.86
N THR A 386 15.03 -23.25 -14.98
CA THR A 386 14.30 -24.28 -15.75
C THR A 386 14.96 -24.68 -17.06
N ASN A 387 15.78 -23.80 -17.66
CA ASN A 387 16.31 -23.96 -19.01
C ASN A 387 17.83 -24.20 -19.00
N THR A 388 18.36 -24.80 -20.07
CA THR A 388 19.76 -25.26 -20.15
C THR A 388 20.68 -24.30 -20.92
N GLY A 389 20.18 -23.11 -21.29
CA GLY A 389 20.97 -22.10 -21.98
C GLY A 389 22.26 -21.77 -21.23
N THR A 390 23.36 -21.51 -21.94
CA THR A 390 24.68 -21.25 -21.33
C THR A 390 25.24 -19.87 -21.66
N SER A 391 24.65 -19.16 -22.62
CA SER A 391 25.13 -17.83 -23.01
C SER A 391 24.88 -16.82 -21.87
N PRO A 392 25.88 -16.02 -21.48
CA PRO A 392 25.71 -14.95 -20.50
C PRO A 392 24.77 -13.82 -20.99
N ASP A 393 24.47 -13.79 -22.29
CA ASP A 393 23.55 -12.82 -22.89
C ASP A 393 22.08 -13.28 -22.86
N LEU A 394 21.81 -14.50 -22.38
CA LEU A 394 20.45 -14.93 -22.08
C LEU A 394 20.05 -14.46 -20.67
N PRO A 395 18.79 -14.05 -20.44
CA PRO A 395 18.31 -13.73 -19.10
C PRO A 395 18.48 -14.91 -18.12
N ALA A 396 18.78 -14.63 -16.85
CA ALA A 396 18.68 -15.61 -15.77
C ALA A 396 17.31 -15.51 -15.08
N MET A 397 16.85 -16.58 -14.42
CA MET A 397 15.70 -16.47 -13.52
C MET A 397 16.00 -15.48 -12.40
N GLY A 398 15.05 -14.63 -12.03
CA GLY A 398 15.22 -13.53 -11.08
C GLY A 398 16.04 -12.35 -11.60
N GLN A 399 16.53 -12.36 -12.84
CA GLN A 399 17.17 -11.20 -13.45
C GLN A 399 16.20 -10.01 -13.44
N ARG A 400 16.68 -8.86 -12.98
CA ARG A 400 15.88 -7.64 -12.86
C ARG A 400 16.03 -6.76 -14.10
N TYR A 401 14.90 -6.35 -14.66
CA TYR A 401 14.81 -5.38 -15.75
C TYR A 401 13.96 -4.19 -15.31
N ARG A 402 14.29 -2.99 -15.78
CA ARG A 402 13.43 -1.80 -15.63
C ARG A 402 13.10 -1.20 -16.98
N LEU A 403 11.96 -0.51 -17.05
CA LEU A 403 11.66 0.38 -18.17
C LEU A 403 12.54 1.62 -18.04
N LYS A 404 13.12 2.08 -19.15
CA LYS A 404 13.95 3.29 -19.16
C LYS A 404 13.14 4.51 -18.75
N ALA A 405 13.79 5.46 -18.08
CA ALA A 405 13.13 6.69 -17.61
C ALA A 405 12.58 7.55 -18.76
N ASP A 406 13.21 7.49 -19.94
CA ASP A 406 12.85 8.23 -21.15
C ASP A 406 11.93 7.45 -22.11
N ALA A 407 11.50 6.24 -21.74
CA ALA A 407 10.55 5.47 -22.53
C ALA A 407 9.26 6.28 -22.76
N ASN A 408 8.79 6.30 -24.01
CA ASN A 408 7.63 7.11 -24.37
C ASN A 408 6.32 6.48 -23.90
N ILE A 409 5.86 6.91 -22.73
CA ILE A 409 4.57 6.52 -22.13
C ILE A 409 3.46 7.54 -22.40
N SER A 410 3.67 8.50 -23.31
CA SER A 410 2.65 9.46 -23.71
C SER A 410 1.49 8.75 -24.43
N GLY A 411 0.27 9.15 -24.08
CA GLY A 411 -0.95 8.52 -24.63
C GLY A 411 -1.19 7.08 -24.17
N PHE A 412 -0.52 6.61 -23.11
CA PHE A 412 -0.92 5.36 -22.45
C PHE A 412 -2.24 5.56 -21.70
N SER A 413 -3.09 4.54 -21.69
CA SER A 413 -4.24 4.45 -20.79
C SER A 413 -3.81 4.62 -19.32
N LYS A 414 -4.77 4.96 -18.45
CA LYS A 414 -4.53 5.08 -17.00
C LYS A 414 -3.79 3.87 -16.43
N HIS A 415 -4.27 2.66 -16.74
CA HIS A 415 -3.70 1.44 -16.16
C HIS A 415 -2.36 1.09 -16.79
N ALA A 416 -2.21 1.23 -18.11
CA ALA A 416 -0.92 1.00 -18.76
C ALA A 416 0.15 1.98 -18.27
N ARG A 417 -0.24 3.24 -17.99
CA ARG A 417 0.65 4.24 -17.40
C ARG A 417 1.08 3.86 -15.98
N ALA A 418 0.15 3.38 -15.15
CA ALA A 418 0.46 2.89 -13.81
C ALA A 418 1.48 1.74 -13.82
N VAL A 419 1.31 0.80 -14.76
CA VAL A 419 2.26 -0.28 -15.02
C VAL A 419 3.61 0.26 -15.48
N ALA A 420 3.63 1.17 -16.46
CA ALA A 420 4.88 1.72 -16.97
C ALA A 420 5.68 2.47 -15.89
N LEU A 421 5.01 3.24 -15.02
CA LEU A 421 5.64 3.88 -13.86
C LEU A 421 6.20 2.84 -12.89
N GLY A 422 5.45 1.79 -12.57
CA GLY A 422 5.93 0.68 -11.75
C GLY A 422 7.16 -0.01 -12.34
N LEU A 423 7.17 -0.24 -13.67
CA LEU A 423 8.32 -0.81 -14.37
C LEU A 423 9.55 0.12 -14.37
N GLN A 424 9.37 1.44 -14.34
CA GLN A 424 10.49 2.38 -14.23
C GLN A 424 11.11 2.36 -12.83
N LYS A 425 10.28 2.29 -11.79
CA LYS A 425 10.73 2.37 -10.39
C LYS A 425 11.15 1.02 -9.82
N TYR A 426 10.29 0.02 -9.89
CA TYR A 426 10.53 -1.31 -9.34
C TYR A 426 10.95 -2.30 -10.43
N GLY A 427 10.53 -2.12 -11.68
CA GLY A 427 10.86 -3.06 -12.75
C GLY A 427 10.19 -4.42 -12.59
N MET A 428 10.82 -5.44 -13.14
CA MET A 428 10.28 -6.79 -13.23
C MET A 428 11.36 -7.86 -13.08
N PHE A 429 10.95 -9.01 -12.55
CA PHE A 429 11.74 -10.23 -12.47
C PHE A 429 11.40 -11.18 -13.60
N VAL A 430 12.42 -11.72 -14.25
CA VAL A 430 12.26 -12.91 -15.09
C VAL A 430 11.86 -14.07 -14.20
N ALA A 431 10.63 -14.57 -14.37
CA ALA A 431 10.07 -15.60 -13.50
C ALA A 431 9.84 -16.92 -14.23
N ASP A 432 9.68 -16.89 -15.55
CA ASP A 432 9.28 -18.07 -16.31
C ASP A 432 9.71 -17.99 -17.77
N ASN A 433 9.59 -19.11 -18.46
CA ASN A 433 9.76 -19.19 -19.90
C ASN A 433 8.42 -19.13 -20.65
N GLY A 434 8.36 -18.31 -21.69
CA GLY A 434 7.18 -18.18 -22.56
C GLY A 434 7.54 -17.44 -23.85
N ASP A 435 6.70 -17.50 -24.88
CA ASP A 435 7.11 -17.08 -26.23
C ASP A 435 7.26 -15.56 -26.46
N GLU A 436 6.80 -14.74 -25.52
CA GLU A 436 6.75 -13.28 -25.61
C GLU A 436 7.26 -12.60 -24.34
N LEU A 437 7.57 -11.30 -24.42
CA LEU A 437 7.75 -10.41 -23.27
C LEU A 437 6.39 -10.22 -22.58
N ALA A 438 6.01 -11.20 -21.75
CA ALA A 438 4.69 -11.29 -21.15
C ALA A 438 4.71 -10.79 -19.71
N ILE A 439 4.16 -9.60 -19.46
CA ILE A 439 4.09 -8.96 -18.14
C ILE A 439 2.77 -9.37 -17.49
N CYS A 440 2.85 -10.07 -16.35
CA CYS A 440 1.70 -10.77 -15.78
C CYS A 440 0.78 -9.86 -14.96
N ALA A 441 -0.51 -10.08 -15.15
CA ALA A 441 -1.60 -9.36 -14.52
C ALA A 441 -2.69 -10.33 -14.07
N THR A 442 -3.54 -9.87 -13.15
CA THR A 442 -4.77 -10.59 -12.81
C THR A 442 -5.70 -10.63 -14.02
N ALA A 443 -6.50 -11.69 -14.15
CA ALA A 443 -7.52 -11.86 -15.19
C ALA A 443 -8.76 -10.98 -14.93
N ASP A 444 -8.54 -9.76 -14.44
CA ASP A 444 -9.58 -8.81 -14.08
C ASP A 444 -10.00 -8.04 -15.32
N LYS A 445 -11.24 -8.23 -15.77
CA LYS A 445 -11.76 -7.62 -17.00
C LYS A 445 -11.87 -6.10 -16.92
N ARG A 446 -11.77 -5.51 -15.73
CA ARG A 446 -11.74 -4.06 -15.51
C ARG A 446 -10.39 -3.45 -15.91
N LEU A 447 -9.33 -4.26 -16.07
CA LEU A 447 -8.00 -3.80 -16.46
C LEU A 447 -7.92 -3.40 -17.95
N SER A 448 -7.51 -2.16 -18.23
CA SER A 448 -7.22 -1.65 -19.58
C SER A 448 -5.71 -1.61 -19.88
N LEU A 449 -5.14 -2.75 -20.27
CA LEU A 449 -3.68 -2.93 -20.46
C LEU A 449 -3.25 -3.08 -21.93
N ARG A 450 -4.11 -2.74 -22.89
CA ARG A 450 -3.80 -2.90 -24.33
C ARG A 450 -2.54 -2.15 -24.76
N ASP A 451 -2.28 -0.98 -24.18
CA ASP A 451 -1.12 -0.15 -24.50
C ASP A 451 0.22 -0.76 -24.09
N ILE A 452 0.25 -1.80 -23.25
CA ILE A 452 1.49 -2.54 -22.93
C ILE A 452 2.14 -3.12 -24.19
N ARG A 453 1.34 -3.40 -25.25
CA ARG A 453 1.85 -3.80 -26.57
C ARG A 453 2.70 -2.75 -27.28
N ARG A 454 2.73 -1.50 -26.78
CA ARG A 454 3.55 -0.42 -27.32
C ARG A 454 4.95 -0.40 -26.72
N LEU A 455 5.15 -1.05 -25.57
CA LEU A 455 6.47 -1.23 -24.99
C LEU A 455 7.26 -2.24 -25.82
N LYS A 456 8.48 -1.89 -26.16
CA LYS A 456 9.40 -2.74 -26.90
C LYS A 456 10.48 -3.26 -25.97
N LYS A 457 11.08 -4.40 -26.30
CA LYS A 457 12.23 -4.95 -25.56
C LYS A 457 13.40 -3.95 -25.44
N THR A 458 13.56 -3.06 -26.42
CA THR A 458 14.56 -1.98 -26.44
C THR A 458 14.28 -0.83 -25.47
N ASP A 459 13.05 -0.73 -24.96
CA ASP A 459 12.67 0.28 -23.97
C ASP A 459 13.09 -0.14 -22.55
N PHE A 460 13.56 -1.38 -22.40
CA PHE A 460 14.04 -1.93 -21.13
C PHE A 460 15.56 -1.91 -21.03
N GLU A 461 16.03 -2.07 -19.80
CA GLU A 461 17.42 -2.31 -19.46
C GLU A 461 17.53 -3.29 -18.29
N ALA A 462 18.54 -4.17 -18.34
CA ALA A 462 18.88 -5.09 -17.28
C ALA A 462 19.74 -4.36 -16.25
N VAL A 463 19.37 -4.44 -14.98
CA VAL A 463 20.06 -3.72 -13.90
C VAL A 463 20.94 -4.67 -13.08
N ASP A 464 22.03 -4.13 -12.56
CA ASP A 464 22.91 -4.82 -11.62
C ASP A 464 22.32 -4.74 -10.20
N THR A 465 21.85 -5.88 -9.70
CA THR A 465 21.30 -6.02 -8.35
C THR A 465 22.34 -6.44 -7.31
N SER A 466 23.60 -6.67 -7.70
CA SER A 466 24.68 -7.02 -6.76
C SER A 466 24.93 -6.00 -5.64
N PRO A 467 24.63 -4.68 -5.80
CA PRO A 467 24.71 -3.72 -4.70
C PRO A 467 23.58 -3.85 -3.68
N LEU A 468 22.49 -4.57 -4.00
CA LEU A 468 21.36 -4.73 -3.08
C LEU A 468 21.69 -5.78 -2.01
N PRO A 469 21.51 -5.46 -0.71
CA PRO A 469 21.71 -6.44 0.34
C PRO A 469 20.63 -7.53 0.23
N ILE A 470 20.99 -8.77 0.56
CA ILE A 470 19.98 -9.80 0.85
C ILE A 470 19.29 -9.39 2.17
N PRO A 471 17.99 -9.06 2.14
CA PRO A 471 17.31 -8.55 3.32
C PRO A 471 17.23 -9.63 4.40
N LYS A 472 17.39 -9.20 5.65
CA LYS A 472 17.10 -10.02 6.81
C LYS A 472 15.58 -10.11 7.00
N ASP A 473 15.13 -11.19 7.60
CA ASP A 473 13.74 -11.35 8.03
C ASP A 473 13.40 -10.46 9.23
#